data_AF-A0A173MJW6-F1
#
_entry.id   AF-A0A173MJW6-F1
#
_cell.length_a   1.000
_cell.length_b   1.000
_cell.length_c   1.000
_cell.angle_alpha   90.00
_cell.angle_beta   90.00
_cell.angle_gamma   90.00
#
_symmetry.space_group_name_H-M   'P 1'
#
loop_
_entity.id
_entity.type
_entity.pdbx_description
1 polymer ?
#
loop_
_entity_poly.entity_id
_entity_poly.type
_entity_poly.pdbx_seq_one_letter_code
_entity_poly.pdbx_strand_id
1 'polypeptide(L)'
;MNKKTLFRYIPFVIIVIIHLYAWVVIATTDKEPAIGQWAALLLIGVNLLLYIKKMAYGLLATAIILVLSSLSIIEIYAHTITGSFFVRIGQLELATPHIQWRSVGLLVLYCILNFNYWIELYADYKYGENK
;
A
#
# COMPACT_ATOMS: atom_id res chain seq x y z
N MET A 1 -10.92 12.11 -19.18
CA MET A 1 -10.90 11.07 -18.13
C MET A 1 -12.17 11.19 -17.30
N ASN A 2 -12.93 10.10 -17.10
CA ASN A 2 -14.19 10.16 -16.37
C ASN A 2 -13.93 10.44 -14.88
N LYS A 3 -14.76 11.26 -14.21
CA LYS A 3 -14.52 11.66 -12.82
C LYS A 3 -14.36 10.45 -11.89
N LYS A 4 -15.17 9.40 -12.10
CA LYS A 4 -15.10 8.13 -11.36
C LYS A 4 -13.73 7.44 -11.48
N THR A 5 -13.09 7.55 -12.63
CA THR A 5 -11.77 6.95 -12.88
C THR A 5 -10.68 7.69 -12.11
N LEU A 6 -10.79 9.02 -11.96
CA LEU A 6 -9.84 9.83 -11.17
C LEU A 6 -9.84 9.42 -9.69
N PHE A 7 -11.02 9.20 -9.09
CA PHE A 7 -11.13 8.79 -7.68
C PHE A 7 -10.41 7.48 -7.37
N ARG A 8 -10.27 6.58 -8.36
CA ARG A 8 -9.59 5.29 -8.20
C ARG A 8 -8.07 5.43 -8.02
N TYR A 9 -7.47 6.52 -8.51
CA TYR A 9 -6.03 6.79 -8.34
C TYR A 9 -5.68 7.43 -6.99
N ILE A 10 -6.67 7.98 -6.27
CA ILE A 10 -6.43 8.74 -5.04
C ILE A 10 -5.57 7.96 -4.04
N PRO A 11 -5.85 6.68 -3.71
CA PRO A 11 -5.03 5.93 -2.76
C PRO A 11 -3.57 5.83 -3.18
N PHE A 12 -3.32 5.57 -4.47
CA PHE A 12 -1.96 5.48 -5.00
C PHE A 12 -1.24 6.83 -4.97
N VAL A 13 -1.91 7.91 -5.37
CA VAL A 13 -1.35 9.26 -5.32
C VAL A 13 -0.98 9.66 -3.89
N ILE A 14 -1.83 9.35 -2.91
CA ILE A 14 -1.54 9.59 -1.50
C ILE A 14 -0.29 8.83 -1.06
N ILE A 15 -0.15 7.54 -1.42
CA ILE A 15 1.05 6.74 -1.11
C ILE A 15 2.31 7.38 -1.72
N VAL A 16 2.25 7.80 -2.99
CA VAL A 16 3.37 8.47 -3.66
C VAL A 16 3.77 9.74 -2.93
N ILE A 17 2.80 10.61 -2.59
CA ILE A 17 3.07 11.87 -1.88
C ILE A 17 3.70 11.60 -0.50
N ILE A 18 3.14 10.67 0.27
CA ILE A 18 3.67 10.30 1.60
C ILE A 18 5.10 9.77 1.48
N HIS A 19 5.36 8.91 0.50
CA HIS A 19 6.67 8.31 0.32
C HIS A 19 7.71 9.33 -0.17
N LEU A 20 7.34 10.22 -1.10
CA LEU A 20 8.20 11.33 -1.50
C LEU A 20 8.52 12.26 -0.33
N TYR A 21 7.53 12.58 0.50
CA TYR A 21 7.76 13.33 1.72
C TYR A 21 8.72 12.61 2.66
N ALA A 22 8.60 11.28 2.80
CA ALA A 22 9.54 10.49 3.60
C ALA A 22 10.98 10.64 3.08
N TRP A 23 11.18 10.52 1.77
CA TRP A 23 12.48 10.74 1.14
C TRP A 23 13.03 12.15 1.35
N VAL A 24 12.19 13.18 1.31
CA VAL A 24 12.62 14.56 1.62
C VAL A 24 13.10 14.66 3.07
N VAL A 25 12.38 14.08 4.02
CA VAL A 25 12.80 14.07 5.43
C VAL A 25 14.12 13.32 5.61
N ILE A 26 14.30 12.18 4.95
CA ILE A 26 15.55 11.40 5.01
C ILE A 26 16.70 12.15 4.35
N ALA A 27 16.47 12.86 3.25
CA ALA A 27 17.52 13.64 2.60
C ALA A 27 17.91 14.89 3.41
N THR A 28 17.05 15.38 4.30
CA THR A 28 17.25 16.60 5.11
C THR A 28 17.62 16.33 6.56
N THR A 29 17.51 15.08 7.00
CA THR A 29 17.97 14.62 8.32
C THR A 29 19.11 13.64 8.09
N ASP A 30 20.17 13.62 8.90
CA ASP A 30 21.31 12.68 8.74
C ASP A 30 20.95 11.20 9.03
N LYS A 31 19.74 10.78 8.67
CA LYS A 31 19.23 9.43 8.80
C LYS A 31 19.48 8.69 7.51
N GLU A 32 19.98 7.46 7.63
CA GLU A 32 20.10 6.58 6.48
C GLU A 32 18.75 5.95 6.12
N PRO A 33 18.43 5.80 4.82
CA PRO A 33 17.20 5.15 4.38
C PRO A 33 17.23 3.65 4.73
N ALA A 34 16.15 3.17 5.35
CA ALA A 34 16.01 1.75 5.65
C ALA A 34 15.80 0.92 4.37
N ILE A 35 16.16 -0.37 4.42
CA ILE A 35 15.92 -1.31 3.31
C ILE A 35 14.43 -1.33 2.90
N GLY A 36 13.53 -1.23 3.87
CA GLY A 36 12.09 -1.17 3.63
C GLY A 36 11.63 0.03 2.80
N GLN A 37 12.37 1.14 2.82
CA GLN A 37 12.07 2.34 2.02
C GLN A 37 12.53 2.18 0.58
N TRP A 38 13.69 1.54 0.36
CA TRP A 38 14.13 1.16 -0.99
C TRP A 38 13.17 0.15 -1.64
N ALA A 39 12.72 -0.84 -0.87
CA ALA A 39 11.72 -1.79 -1.33
C ALA A 39 10.38 -1.10 -1.69
N ALA A 40 9.93 -0.16 -0.84
CA ALA A 40 8.74 0.64 -1.13
C ALA A 40 8.89 1.47 -2.41
N LEU A 41 10.04 2.11 -2.62
CA LEU A 41 10.33 2.90 -3.83
C LEU A 41 10.21 2.05 -5.10
N LEU A 42 10.84 0.87 -5.09
CA LEU A 42 10.78 -0.07 -6.22
C LEU A 42 9.33 -0.54 -6.48
N LEU A 43 8.59 -0.91 -5.43
CA LEU A 43 7.19 -1.32 -5.57
C LEU A 43 6.30 -0.20 -6.09
N ILE A 44 6.49 1.04 -5.64
CA ILE A 44 5.75 2.21 -6.14
C ILE A 44 6.05 2.45 -7.62
N GLY A 45 7.32 2.33 -8.03
CA GLY A 45 7.72 2.44 -9.43
C GLY A 45 7.09 1.36 -10.32
N VAL A 46 7.13 0.10 -9.89
CA VAL A 46 6.47 -1.02 -10.60
C VAL A 46 4.96 -0.80 -10.65
N ASN A 47 4.34 -0.37 -9.57
CA ASN A 47 2.91 -0.10 -9.50
C ASN A 47 2.48 1.00 -10.50
N LEU A 48 3.28 2.07 -10.62
CA LEU A 48 3.05 3.11 -11.63
C LEU A 48 3.05 2.51 -13.05
N LEU A 49 4.01 1.65 -13.37
CA LEU A 49 4.05 0.96 -14.67
C LEU A 49 2.83 0.05 -14.89
N LEU A 50 2.35 -0.62 -13.83
CA LEU A 50 1.13 -1.44 -13.89
C LEU A 50 -0.10 -0.58 -14.17
N TYR A 51 -0.23 0.60 -13.57
CA TYR A 51 -1.30 1.55 -13.86
C TYR A 51 -1.33 1.99 -15.33
N ILE A 52 -0.16 2.16 -15.95
CA ILE A 52 -0.05 2.49 -17.38
C ILE A 52 -0.51 1.31 -18.25
N LYS A 53 -0.15 0.08 -17.87
CA LYS A 53 -0.51 -1.12 -18.63
C LYS A 53 -2.00 -1.47 -18.50
N LYS A 54 -2.49 -1.65 -17.27
CA LYS A 54 -3.90 -1.93 -16.96
C LYS A 54 -4.23 -1.44 -15.56
N MET A 55 -5.25 -0.59 -15.46
CA MET A 55 -5.70 -0.01 -14.19
C MET A 55 -6.02 -1.07 -13.12
N ALA A 56 -6.60 -2.21 -13.50
CA ALA A 56 -6.90 -3.31 -12.58
C ALA A 56 -5.65 -3.84 -11.85
N TYR A 57 -4.54 -4.01 -12.58
CA TYR A 57 -3.28 -4.48 -11.98
C TYR A 57 -2.65 -3.42 -11.08
N GLY A 58 -2.72 -2.14 -11.44
CA GLY A 58 -2.26 -1.05 -10.59
C GLY A 58 -3.07 -0.94 -9.28
N LEU A 59 -4.39 -1.10 -9.36
CA LEU A 59 -5.24 -1.12 -8.17
C LEU A 59 -4.90 -2.30 -7.25
N LEU A 60 -4.75 -3.50 -7.82
CA LEU A 60 -4.36 -4.69 -7.05
C LEU A 60 -2.99 -4.51 -6.38
N ALA A 61 -2.00 -4.02 -7.12
CA ALA A 61 -0.66 -3.75 -6.58
C ALA A 61 -0.69 -2.67 -5.48
N THR A 62 -1.55 -1.66 -5.61
CA THR A 62 -1.79 -0.66 -4.55
C THR A 62 -2.31 -1.30 -3.27
N ALA A 63 -3.27 -2.22 -3.38
CA ALA A 63 -3.77 -2.98 -2.23
C ALA A 63 -2.66 -3.79 -1.56
N ILE A 64 -1.83 -4.47 -2.36
CA ILE A 64 -0.68 -5.26 -1.87
C ILE A 64 0.31 -4.36 -1.13
N ILE A 65 0.69 -3.21 -1.70
CA ILE A 65 1.60 -2.24 -1.07
C ILE A 65 1.04 -1.79 0.28
N LEU A 66 -0.26 -1.48 0.35
CA LEU A 66 -0.90 -1.05 1.60
C LEU A 66 -0.93 -2.17 2.66
N VAL A 67 -1.15 -3.43 2.26
CA VAL A 67 -1.08 -4.58 3.16
C VAL A 67 0.35 -4.79 3.67
N LEU A 68 1.35 -4.81 2.79
CA LEU A 68 2.76 -4.95 3.16
C LEU A 68 3.20 -3.83 4.10
N SER A 69 2.76 -2.59 3.82
CA SER A 69 3.06 -1.46 4.68
C SER A 69 2.34 -1.53 6.03
N SER A 70 1.11 -2.04 6.06
CA SER A 70 0.36 -2.25 7.30
C SER A 70 1.05 -3.24 8.23
N LEU A 71 1.76 -4.22 7.69
CA LEU A 71 2.54 -5.21 8.42
C LEU A 71 4.00 -4.77 8.67
N SER A 72 4.35 -3.51 8.40
CA SER A 72 5.73 -2.99 8.48
C SER A 72 6.76 -3.77 7.65
N ILE A 73 6.35 -4.51 6.62
CA ILE A 73 7.28 -5.21 5.72
C ILE A 73 7.97 -4.20 4.79
N ILE A 74 7.24 -3.16 4.39
CA ILE A 74 7.76 -2.03 3.63
C ILE A 74 7.43 -0.71 4.34
N GLU A 75 8.31 0.26 4.19
CA GLU A 75 8.22 1.53 4.91
C GLU A 75 7.90 2.67 3.94
N ILE A 76 6.65 3.13 3.98
CA ILE A 76 6.22 4.29 3.17
C ILE A 76 6.38 5.62 3.92
N TYR A 77 6.57 5.59 5.24
CA TYR A 77 6.71 6.77 6.10
C TYR A 77 8.17 6.96 6.56
N ALA A 78 8.57 8.19 6.87
CA ALA A 78 9.89 8.49 7.45
C ALA A 78 10.03 8.03 8.91
N HIS A 79 8.91 7.88 9.62
CA HIS A 79 8.87 7.43 11.00
C HIS A 79 7.99 6.20 11.09
N THR A 80 8.60 5.06 11.37
CA THR A 80 7.91 3.81 11.68
C THR A 80 7.79 3.64 13.19
N ILE A 81 6.60 3.24 13.65
CA ILE A 81 6.38 2.90 15.06
C ILE A 81 7.00 1.51 15.30
N THR A 82 7.91 1.42 16.27
CA THR A 82 8.67 0.20 16.62
C THR A 82 8.17 -0.49 17.89
N GLY A 83 6.94 -0.22 18.34
CA GLY A 83 6.37 -0.87 19.53
C GLY A 83 5.93 -2.31 19.25
N SER A 84 6.68 -3.32 19.70
CA SER A 84 6.40 -4.74 19.41
C SER A 84 5.49 -5.32 20.48
N PHE A 85 4.49 -6.08 20.05
CA PHE A 85 3.76 -6.97 20.94
C PHE A 85 4.44 -8.33 20.90
N PHE A 86 4.93 -8.76 22.06
CA PHE A 86 5.50 -10.09 22.25
C PHE A 86 4.39 -11.02 22.73
N VAL A 87 4.15 -12.10 21.99
CA VAL A 87 3.27 -13.18 22.43
C VAL A 87 4.17 -14.36 22.81
N ARG A 88 4.19 -14.71 24.10
CA ARG A 88 4.97 -15.84 24.61
C ARG A 88 4.08 -17.08 24.65
N ILE A 89 4.39 -18.08 23.84
CA ILE A 89 3.76 -19.41 23.89
C ILE A 89 4.84 -20.39 24.38
N GLY A 90 4.82 -20.74 25.66
CA GLY A 90 5.85 -21.58 26.27
C GLY A 90 7.22 -20.90 26.30
N GLN A 91 8.23 -21.53 25.67
CA GLN A 91 9.58 -20.96 25.51
C GLN A 91 9.78 -20.21 24.19
N LEU A 92 8.80 -20.23 23.27
CA LEU A 92 8.89 -19.51 22.00
C LEU A 92 8.40 -18.07 22.18
N GLU A 93 9.28 -17.11 21.91
CA GLU A 93 8.88 -15.71 21.70
C GLU A 93 8.63 -15.47 20.22
N LEU A 94 7.35 -15.37 19.85
CA LEU A 94 6.95 -14.91 18.53
C LEU A 94 6.73 -13.40 18.61
N ALA A 95 7.65 -12.65 18.01
CA ALA A 95 7.48 -11.22 17.80
C ALA A 95 6.50 -11.03 16.65
N THR A 96 5.32 -10.47 16.93
CA THR A 96 4.41 -10.07 15.86
C THR A 96 4.96 -8.83 15.15
N PRO A 97 4.90 -8.79 13.80
CA PRO A 97 5.34 -7.61 13.06
C PRO A 97 4.48 -6.40 13.45
N HIS A 98 5.11 -5.24 13.56
CA HIS A 98 4.43 -4.02 13.99
C HIS A 98 3.32 -3.64 13.02
N ILE A 99 2.14 -3.33 13.55
CA ILE A 99 1.01 -2.86 12.74
C ILE A 99 1.13 -1.33 12.56
N GLN A 100 1.31 -0.88 11.31
CA GLN A 100 1.25 0.55 10.98
C GLN A 100 -0.20 0.99 10.81
N TRP A 101 -0.82 1.47 11.88
CA TRP A 101 -2.23 1.92 11.85
C TRP A 101 -2.51 3.00 10.79
N ARG A 102 -1.51 3.83 10.45
CA ARG A 102 -1.63 4.81 9.37
C ARG A 102 -1.81 4.14 8.00
N SER A 103 -1.05 3.08 7.72
CA SER A 103 -1.21 2.26 6.51
C SER A 103 -2.53 1.49 6.51
N VAL A 104 -2.98 1.01 7.67
CA VAL A 104 -4.30 0.37 7.81
C VAL A 104 -5.42 1.36 7.47
N GLY A 105 -5.33 2.61 7.93
CA GLY A 105 -6.27 3.67 7.57
C GLY A 105 -6.33 3.93 6.05
N LEU A 106 -5.17 3.96 5.38
CA LEU A 106 -5.11 4.07 3.92
C LEU A 106 -5.68 2.84 3.20
N LEU A 107 -5.50 1.64 3.75
CA LEU A 107 -6.09 0.41 3.23
C LEU A 107 -7.62 0.46 3.31
N VAL A 108 -8.18 0.93 4.43
CA VAL A 108 -9.63 1.13 4.58
C VAL A 108 -10.15 2.15 3.57
N LEU A 109 -9.47 3.29 3.43
CA LEU A 109 -9.82 4.30 2.43
C LEU A 109 -9.77 3.73 1.00
N TYR A 110 -8.73 2.97 0.68
CA TYR A 110 -8.61 2.27 -0.60
C TYR A 110 -9.80 1.35 -0.86
N CYS A 111 -10.19 0.55 0.13
CA CYS A 111 -11.35 -0.33 0.03
C CYS A 111 -12.62 0.47 -0.24
N ILE A 112 -12.90 1.53 0.52
CA ILE A 112 -14.11 2.36 0.34
C ILE A 112 -14.17 2.95 -1.08
N LEU A 113 -13.06 3.52 -1.57
CA LEU A 113 -13.03 4.20 -2.87
C LEU A 113 -13.10 3.23 -4.06
N ASN A 114 -12.61 2.00 -3.90
CA ASN A 114 -12.51 1.04 -5.01
C ASN A 114 -13.47 -0.16 -4.88
N PHE A 115 -14.28 -0.24 -3.82
CA PHE A 115 -15.17 -1.37 -3.55
C PHE A 115 -16.09 -1.68 -4.74
N ASN A 116 -16.79 -0.67 -5.24
CA ASN A 116 -17.72 -0.82 -6.36
C ASN A 116 -17.00 -1.30 -7.63
N TYR A 117 -15.77 -0.83 -7.87
CA TYR A 117 -14.99 -1.27 -9.02
C TYR A 117 -14.64 -2.76 -8.95
N TRP A 118 -14.27 -3.25 -7.75
CA TRP A 118 -13.98 -4.67 -7.56
C TRP A 118 -15.22 -5.54 -7.73
N ILE A 119 -16.38 -5.07 -7.27
CA ILE A 119 -17.67 -5.75 -7.50
C ILE A 119 -17.99 -5.82 -9.00
N GLU A 120 -17.91 -4.68 -9.70
CA GLU A 120 -18.14 -4.62 -11.15
C GLU A 120 -17.20 -5.59 -11.89
N LEU A 121 -15.90 -5.55 -11.59
CA LEU A 121 -14.91 -6.42 -12.20
C LEU A 121 -15.18 -7.92 -11.92
N TYR A 122 -15.59 -8.27 -10.70
CA TYR A 122 -15.93 -9.64 -10.34
C TYR A 122 -17.20 -10.12 -11.05
N ALA A 123 -18.22 -9.26 -11.16
CA ALA A 123 -19.45 -9.57 -11.88
C ALA A 123 -19.18 -9.78 -13.37
N ASP A 124 -18.37 -8.91 -13.99
CA ASP A 124 -17.94 -9.05 -15.38
C ASP A 124 -17.19 -10.37 -15.61
N TYR A 125 -16.29 -10.75 -14.71
CA TYR A 125 -15.57 -12.02 -14.80
C TYR A 125 -16.51 -13.24 -14.67
N LYS A 126 -17.48 -13.19 -13.74
CA LYS A 126 -18.36 -14.33 -13.43
C LYS A 126 -19.52 -14.50 -14.40
N TYR A 127 -20.09 -13.40 -14.88
CA TYR A 127 -21.31 -13.40 -15.69
C TYR A 127 -21.07 -12.92 -17.14
N GLY A 128 -19.90 -12.35 -17.43
CA GLY A 128 -19.53 -11.83 -18.75
C GLY A 128 -19.05 -12.89 -19.74
N GLU A 129 -18.86 -14.15 -19.34
CA GLU A 129 -18.52 -15.26 -20.27
C GLU A 129 -19.67 -15.65 -21.23
N ASN A 130 -20.80 -14.94 -21.23
CA ASN A 130 -21.91 -15.16 -22.17
C ASN A 130 -21.96 -14.12 -23.32
N LYS A 131 -20.82 -13.56 -23.75
CA LYS A 131 -20.74 -12.72 -24.96
C LYS A 131 -19.58 -13.08 -25.86
#